data_AF-A0A2V6DME1-F1
#
_entry.id   AF-A0A2V6DME1-F1
#
_cell.length_a   1.000
_cell.length_b   1.000
_cell.length_c   1.000
_cell.angle_alpha   90.00
_cell.angle_beta   90.00
_cell.angle_gamma   90.00
#
_symmetry.space_group_name_H-M   'P 1'
#
loop_
_entity.id
_entity.type
_entity.pdbx_description
1 polymer ?
#
loop_
_entity_poly.entity_id
_entity_poly.type
_entity_poly.pdbx_seq_one_letter_code
_entity_poly.pdbx_strand_id
1 'polypeptide(L)'
;ISSLGAFGVRAGAPIVVPPSVGTLFVGSAHREILPNGKKNETAEVITLSLTFDHRVVNGAGAANFAHEIKEEIEQFRIPTTAAASSDKS
;
A
#
# COMPACT_ATOMS: atom_id res chain seq x y z
N ILE A 1 -7.06 8.48 1.41
CA ILE A 1 -5.84 7.73 1.82
C ILE A 1 -5.30 8.41 3.07
N SER A 2 -4.87 7.64 4.07
CA SER A 2 -4.18 8.13 5.26
C SER A 2 -2.83 7.44 5.37
N SER A 3 -1.76 8.20 5.60
CA SER A 3 -0.41 7.66 5.81
C SER A 3 0.13 8.17 7.12
N LEU A 4 0.40 7.24 8.04
CA LEU A 4 1.20 7.51 9.24
C LEU A 4 2.50 6.70 9.24
N GLY A 5 2.90 6.18 8.07
CA GLY A 5 4.14 5.43 7.94
C GLY A 5 5.38 6.24 8.33
N ALA A 6 5.39 7.55 8.06
CA ALA A 6 6.45 8.45 8.50
C ALA A 6 6.58 8.55 10.04
N PHE A 7 5.53 8.19 10.78
CA PHE A 7 5.51 8.16 12.25
C PHE A 7 5.78 6.77 12.83
N GLY A 8 6.21 5.81 11.99
CA GLY A 8 6.53 4.44 12.41
C GLY A 8 5.31 3.55 12.71
N VAL A 9 4.10 4.00 12.37
CA VAL A 9 2.87 3.22 12.58
C VAL A 9 2.78 2.16 11.49
N ARG A 10 2.84 0.88 11.87
CA ARG A 10 2.78 -0.25 10.94
C ARG A 10 1.37 -0.56 10.44
N ALA A 11 0.36 -0.47 11.30
CA ALA A 11 -1.02 -0.78 10.95
C ALA A 11 -1.98 0.10 11.76
N GLY A 12 -3.19 0.30 11.23
CA GLY A 12 -4.22 1.07 11.90
C GLY A 12 -5.57 0.88 11.24
N ALA A 13 -6.65 1.12 11.98
CA ALA A 13 -8.02 1.10 11.46
C ALA A 13 -8.48 2.56 11.26
N PRO A 14 -8.26 3.17 10.08
CA PRO A 14 -8.68 4.55 9.84
C PRO A 14 -10.20 4.68 9.90
N ILE A 15 -10.70 5.82 10.35
CA ILE A 15 -12.13 6.11 10.31
C ILE A 15 -12.53 6.52 8.89
N VAL A 16 -13.65 5.99 8.40
CA VAL A 16 -14.28 6.46 7.16
C VAL A 16 -14.92 7.82 7.42
N VAL A 17 -14.47 8.85 6.70
CA VAL A 17 -14.99 10.22 6.84
C VAL A 17 -15.94 10.53 5.68
N PRO A 18 -17.24 10.76 5.94
CA PRO A 18 -18.19 11.18 4.92
C PRO A 18 -17.72 12.44 4.17
N PRO A 19 -17.94 12.53 2.85
CA PRO A 19 -18.76 11.64 2.02
C PRO A 19 -18.03 10.40 1.45
N SER A 20 -16.81 10.09 1.92
CA SER A 20 -16.06 8.92 1.44
C SER A 20 -16.72 7.61 1.90
N VAL A 21 -16.59 6.55 1.10
CA VAL A 21 -17.13 5.21 1.38
C VAL A 21 -16.10 4.23 1.94
N GLY A 22 -14.82 4.62 1.95
CA GLY A 22 -13.73 3.86 2.52
C GLY A 22 -12.45 4.69 2.69
N THR A 23 -11.54 4.20 3.53
CA THR A 23 -10.23 4.80 3.75
C THR A 23 -9.15 3.71 3.75
N LEU A 24 -8.17 3.88 2.86
CA LEU A 24 -6.95 3.08 2.84
C LEU A 24 -5.89 3.74 3.74
N PHE A 25 -5.41 2.99 4.72
CA PHE A 25 -4.25 3.34 5.54
C PHE A 25 -2.99 2.64 5.02
N VAL A 26 -1.90 3.41 4.90
CA VAL A 26 -0.59 2.92 4.51
C VAL A 26 0.37 3.01 5.70
N GLY A 27 0.84 1.86 6.15
CA GLY A 27 1.78 1.75 7.26
C GLY A 27 3.23 2.05 6.90
N SER A 28 4.09 2.06 7.91
CA SER A 28 5.54 2.20 7.74
C SER A 28 6.15 0.96 7.08
N ALA A 29 7.11 1.17 6.19
CA ALA A 29 7.94 0.08 5.66
C ALA A 29 8.70 -0.62 6.80
N HIS A 30 8.75 -1.94 6.76
CA HIS A 30 9.46 -2.75 7.75
C HIS A 30 9.91 -4.08 7.15
N ARG A 31 10.92 -4.70 7.76
CA ARG A 31 11.40 -6.02 7.31
C ARG A 31 10.55 -7.13 7.93
N GLU A 32 10.12 -8.07 7.09
CA GLU A 32 9.46 -9.30 7.50
C GLU A 32 10.14 -10.53 6.88
N ILE A 33 10.03 -11.65 7.59
CA ILE A 33 10.50 -12.95 7.10
C ILE A 33 9.34 -13.62 6.37
N LEU A 34 9.48 -13.80 5.06
CA LEU A 34 8.52 -14.46 4.19
C LEU A 34 8.87 -15.95 4.04
N PRO A 35 7.95 -16.86 4.39
CA PRO A 35 8.13 -18.28 4.12
C PRO A 35 8.03 -18.54 2.60
N ASN A 36 9.06 -19.15 2.00
CA ASN A 36 9.06 -19.52 0.57
C ASN A 36 9.18 -21.04 0.33
N GLY A 37 8.87 -21.87 1.34
CA GLY A 37 8.91 -23.32 1.28
C GLY A 37 10.30 -23.99 1.23
N LYS A 38 11.37 -23.26 0.87
CA LYS A 38 12.74 -23.80 0.81
C LYS A 38 13.71 -23.14 1.78
N LYS A 39 13.68 -21.81 1.86
CA LYS A 39 14.49 -20.97 2.75
C LYS A 39 13.81 -19.62 2.98
N ASN A 40 13.39 -19.36 4.21
CA ASN A 40 12.86 -18.06 4.62
C ASN A 40 13.62 -16.87 3.99
N GLU A 41 12.90 -16.02 3.27
CA GLU A 41 13.44 -14.80 2.67
C GLU A 41 13.07 -13.60 3.54
N THR A 42 13.89 -12.54 3.54
CA THR A 42 13.52 -11.30 4.21
C THR A 42 13.21 -10.24 3.17
N ALA A 43 12.01 -9.68 3.21
CA ALA A 43 11.56 -8.62 2.33
C ALA A 43 11.24 -7.35 3.12
N GLU A 44 11.37 -6.19 2.47
CA GLU A 44 10.76 -4.95 2.96
C GLU A 44 9.29 -4.94 2.52
N VAL A 45 8.38 -4.76 3.48
CA VAL A 45 6.94 -4.79 3.26
C VAL A 45 6.29 -3.57 3.88
N ILE A 46 5.08 -3.26 3.41
CA ILE A 46 4.15 -2.32 4.06
C ILE A 46 2.86 -3.06 4.41
N THR A 47 2.21 -2.66 5.48
CA THR A 47 0.85 -3.13 5.78
C THR A 47 -0.17 -2.12 5.23
N LEU A 48 -1.13 -2.63 4.47
CA LEU A 48 -2.29 -1.88 4.02
C LEU A 48 -3.49 -2.23 4.91
N SER A 49 -4.24 -1.23 5.35
CA SER A 49 -5.48 -1.44 6.13
C SER A 49 -6.62 -0.66 5.50
N LEU A 50 -7.64 -1.36 5.03
CA LEU A 50 -8.81 -0.78 4.38
C LEU A 50 -10.00 -0.83 5.35
N THR A 51 -10.57 0.33 5.68
CA THR A 51 -11.90 0.41 6.29
C THR A 51 -12.90 0.93 5.27
N PHE A 52 -14.14 0.47 5.34
CA PHE A 52 -15.18 0.80 4.39
C PHE A 52 -16.58 0.71 5.02
N ASP A 53 -17.53 1.42 4.43
CA ASP A 53 -18.94 1.30 4.80
C ASP A 53 -19.52 0.02 4.19
N HIS A 54 -19.79 -0.96 5.05
CA HIS A 54 -20.29 -2.28 4.67
C HIS A 54 -21.70 -2.25 4.06
N ARG A 55 -22.44 -1.15 4.21
CA ARG A 55 -23.75 -0.93 3.57
C ARG A 55 -23.61 -0.61 2.08
N VAL A 56 -22.45 -0.10 1.67
CA VAL A 56 -22.15 0.32 0.29
C VAL A 56 -21.28 -0.72 -0.42
N VAL A 57 -20.30 -1.30 0.28
CA VAL A 57 -19.35 -2.27 -0.27
C VAL A 57 -19.39 -3.56 0.54
N ASN A 58 -19.39 -4.72 -0.12
CA ASN A 58 -19.30 -6.01 0.57
C ASN A 58 -17.84 -6.43 0.81
N GLY A 59 -17.64 -7.44 1.67
CA GLY A 59 -16.29 -7.86 2.07
C GLY A 59 -15.45 -8.40 0.91
N ALA A 60 -16.06 -9.13 -0.03
CA ALA A 60 -15.36 -9.66 -1.19
C ALA A 60 -14.86 -8.55 -2.13
N GLY A 61 -15.69 -7.54 -2.40
CA GLY A 61 -15.31 -6.38 -3.20
C GLY A 61 -14.21 -5.56 -2.55
N ALA A 62 -14.28 -5.35 -1.23
CA ALA A 62 -13.23 -4.66 -0.49
C ALA A 62 -11.90 -5.44 -0.49
N ALA A 63 -11.95 -6.77 -0.32
CA ALA A 63 -10.77 -7.63 -0.36
C ALA A 63 -10.11 -7.64 -1.75
N ASN A 64 -10.91 -7.76 -2.82
CA ASN A 64 -10.40 -7.70 -4.19
C ASN A 64 -9.75 -6.34 -4.49
N PHE A 65 -10.38 -5.23 -4.09
CA PHE A 65 -9.79 -3.91 -4.24
C PHE A 65 -8.45 -3.78 -3.51
N ALA A 66 -8.35 -4.24 -2.26
CA ALA A 66 -7.09 -4.22 -1.52
C ALA A 66 -6.02 -5.11 -2.18
N HIS A 67 -6.42 -6.23 -2.78
CA HIS A 67 -5.54 -7.12 -3.52
C HIS A 67 -5.00 -6.47 -4.80
N GLU A 68 -5.85 -5.83 -5.61
CA GLU A 68 -5.45 -5.09 -6.82
C GLU A 68 -4.43 -3.99 -6.47
N ILE A 69 -4.68 -3.20 -5.42
CA ILE A 69 -3.73 -2.17 -4.95
C ILE A 69 -2.39 -2.79 -4.55
N LYS A 70 -2.41 -3.95 -3.87
CA LYS A 70 -1.20 -4.69 -3.50
C LYS A 70 -0.41 -5.12 -4.73
N GLU A 71 -1.07 -5.66 -5.75
CA GLU A 71 -0.42 -6.06 -7.01
C GLU A 71 0.18 -4.86 -7.77
N GLU A 72 -0.58 -3.77 -7.87
CA GLU A 72 -0.10 -2.53 -8.51
C GLU A 72 1.14 -1.96 -7.81
N ILE A 73 1.17 -1.96 -6.47
CA ILE A 73 2.33 -1.49 -5.71
C ILE A 73 3.54 -2.41 -5.93
N GLU A 74 3.36 -3.73 -5.92
CA GLU A 74 4.45 -4.69 -6.13
C GLU A 74 5.05 -4.61 -7.54
N GLN A 75 4.25 -4.22 -8.54
CA GLN A 75 4.69 -4.09 -9.93
C GLN A 75 5.15 -2.66 -10.28
N PHE A 76 4.87 -1.68 -9.41
CA PHE A 76 5.19 -0.29 -9.66
C PHE A 76 6.70 -0.08 -9.81
N ARG A 77 7.09 0.54 -10.93
CA ARG A 77 8.46 0.98 -11.17
C ARG A 77 8.49 2.48 -11.18
N ILE A 78 9.41 3.05 -10.41
CA ILE A 78 9.66 4.49 -10.43
C ILE A 78 10.03 4.87 -11.87
N PRO A 79 9.28 5.77 -12.52
CA PRO A 79 9.63 6.25 -13.85
C PRO A 79 11.06 6.82 -13.79
N THR A 80 11.96 6.28 -14.60
CA THR A 80 13.31 6.84 -14.72
C THR A 80 13.17 8.19 -15.42
N THR A 81 13.50 9.29 -14.73
CA THR A 81 13.58 10.61 -15.35
C THR A 81 14.71 10.60 -16.38
N ALA A 82 14.38 10.38 -17.65
CA ALA A 82 15.32 10.53 -18.75
C ALA A 82 15.31 12.00 -19.26
N ALA A 83 16.51 12.54 -19.46
CA ALA A 83 16.86 13.80 -20.14
C ALA A 83 16.75 15.12 -19.35
N ALA A 84 17.75 15.36 -18.50
CA ALA A 84 18.27 16.71 -18.22
C ALA A 84 19.80 16.72 -18.36
N SER A 85 20.29 16.27 -19.52
CA SER A 85 21.70 16.39 -19.91
C SER A 85 21.84 16.47 -21.43
N SER A 86 21.27 17.51 -22.02
CA SER A 86 21.68 17.99 -23.34
C SER A 86 21.31 19.46 -23.44
N ASP A 87 22.29 20.29 -23.82
CA ASP A 87 22.25 21.75 -23.97
C ASP A 87 22.67 22.51 -22.68
N LYS A 88 23.84 23.14 -22.56
CA LYS A 88 24.66 23.84 -23.57
C LYS A 88 26.16 23.77 -23.27
N SER A 89 26.90 23.43 -24.32
CA SER A 89 28.24 23.96 -24.59
C SER A 89 28.15 25.40 -25.08
#